data_AF-Q984J0-F1
#
_entry.id   AF-Q984J0-F1
#
_cell.length_a   1.000
_cell.length_b   1.000
_cell.length_c   1.000
_cell.angle_alpha   90.00
_cell.angle_beta   90.00
_cell.angle_gamma   90.00
#
_symmetry.space_group_name_H-M   'P 1'
#
loop_
_entity.id
_entity.type
_entity.pdbx_description
1 polymer ?
#
loop_
_entity_poly.entity_id
_entity_poly.type
_entity_poly.pdbx_seq_one_letter_code
_entity_poly.pdbx_strand_id
1 'polypeptide(L)'
;MELHERLVAARKQAGYETAVEGAEAVGVPYGTYSGHENGSSGFRADKGEIYAKKYKVRFEWLMRGTGPMVDLASKYRELLTTFDSLPPDLQANYAEILRNLAKPFQQPEPDQVQPPAKAKSASK
;
A
#
# COMPACT_ATOMS: atom_id res chain seq x y z
N MET A 1 -11.54 4.31 3.08
CA MET A 1 -10.41 5.20 2.77
C MET A 1 -10.89 6.28 1.85
N GLU A 2 -10.77 7.53 2.25
CA GLU A 2 -11.04 8.72 1.43
C GLU A 2 -9.92 8.99 0.43
N LEU A 3 -10.14 9.89 -0.54
CA LEU A 3 -9.17 10.22 -1.60
C LEU A 3 -7.79 10.62 -1.05
N HIS A 4 -7.77 11.48 -0.04
CA HIS A 4 -6.54 11.98 0.58
C HIS A 4 -5.79 10.86 1.33
N GLU A 5 -6.50 9.99 2.04
CA GLU A 5 -5.92 8.82 2.71
C GLU A 5 -5.29 7.84 1.71
N ARG A 6 -5.92 7.65 0.55
CA ARG A 6 -5.38 6.83 -0.54
C ARG A 6 -4.12 7.44 -1.14
N LEU A 7 -4.04 8.77 -1.25
CA LEU A 7 -2.81 9.44 -1.69
C LEU A 7 -1.66 9.23 -0.70
N VAL A 8 -1.91 9.38 0.61
CA VAL A 8 -0.91 9.10 1.66
C VAL A 8 -0.45 7.65 1.60
N ALA A 9 -1.38 6.70 1.44
CA ALA A 9 -1.04 5.29 1.33
C ALA A 9 -0.24 4.98 0.05
N ALA A 10 -0.58 5.58 -1.09
CA ALA A 10 0.18 5.43 -2.33
C ALA A 10 1.62 5.94 -2.17
N ARG A 11 1.79 7.12 -1.56
CA ARG A 11 3.10 7.71 -1.30
C ARG A 11 3.98 6.79 -0.45
N LYS A 12 3.45 6.29 0.68
CA LYS A 12 4.16 5.36 1.57
C LYS A 12 4.48 4.04 0.89
N GLN A 13 3.53 3.48 0.12
CA GLN A 13 3.74 2.27 -0.68
C GLN A 13 4.91 2.43 -1.68
N ALA A 14 5.13 3.65 -2.18
CA ALA A 14 6.22 3.97 -3.08
C ALA A 14 7.56 4.26 -2.37
N GLY A 15 7.60 4.20 -1.03
CA GLY A 15 8.81 4.40 -0.22
C GLY A 15 9.14 5.86 0.10
N TYR A 16 8.17 6.76 -0.02
CA TYR A 16 8.32 8.16 0.39
C TYR A 16 7.66 8.35 1.76
N GLU A 17 8.45 8.58 2.80
CA GLU A 17 7.98 8.60 4.19
C GLU A 17 7.30 9.93 4.54
N THR A 18 7.73 11.02 3.91
CA THR A 18 7.24 12.37 4.19
C THR A 18 6.46 12.98 3.03
N ALA A 19 5.54 13.91 3.33
CA ALA A 19 4.81 14.66 2.31
C ALA A 19 5.73 15.57 1.47
N VAL A 20 6.87 16.00 2.03
CA VAL A 20 7.89 16.78 1.33
C VAL A 20 8.52 15.93 0.22
N GLU A 21 9.00 14.74 0.55
CA GLU A 21 9.53 13.78 -0.43
C GLU A 21 8.47 13.45 -1.49
N GLY A 22 7.22 13.25 -1.07
CA GLY A 22 6.09 13.03 -1.97
C GLY A 22 5.93 14.16 -2.99
N ALA A 23 5.89 15.40 -2.52
CA ALA A 23 5.74 16.62 -3.31
C ALA A 23 6.88 16.81 -4.33
N GLU A 24 8.13 16.63 -3.87
CA GLU A 24 9.33 16.68 -4.73
C GLU A 24 9.29 15.58 -5.80
N ALA A 25 8.92 14.36 -5.41
CA ALA A 25 8.89 13.21 -6.28
C ALA A 25 7.89 13.34 -7.44
N VAL A 26 6.76 14.03 -7.22
CA VAL A 26 5.71 14.28 -8.23
C VAL A 26 5.83 15.64 -8.91
N GLY A 27 6.74 16.51 -8.46
CA GLY A 27 6.91 17.86 -9.00
C GLY A 27 5.72 18.80 -8.72
N VAL A 28 5.04 18.62 -7.58
CA VAL A 28 3.93 19.51 -7.16
C VAL A 28 4.39 20.37 -5.98
N PRO A 29 4.09 21.69 -5.96
CA PRO A 29 4.43 22.53 -4.83
C PRO A 29 3.94 21.96 -3.50
N TYR A 30 4.79 21.99 -2.47
CA TYR A 30 4.50 21.35 -1.17
C TYR A 30 3.17 21.78 -0.58
N GLY A 31 2.82 23.07 -0.58
CA GLY A 31 1.55 23.53 -0.03
C GLY A 31 0.33 22.93 -0.73
N THR A 32 0.38 22.81 -2.06
CA THR A 32 -0.67 22.15 -2.85
C THR A 32 -0.73 20.66 -2.57
N TYR A 33 0.43 19.98 -2.57
CA TYR A 33 0.50 18.54 -2.32
C TYR A 33 0.04 18.17 -0.90
N SER A 34 0.50 18.92 0.11
CA SER A 34 0.10 18.76 1.50
C SER A 34 -1.41 18.95 1.67
N GLY A 35 -2.00 19.93 0.99
CA GLY A 35 -3.45 20.14 0.96
C GLY A 35 -4.23 18.93 0.42
N HIS A 36 -3.69 18.26 -0.60
CA HIS A 36 -4.25 17.02 -1.14
C HIS A 36 -4.13 15.83 -0.19
N GLU A 37 -3.02 15.70 0.54
CA GLU A 37 -2.81 14.59 1.50
C GLU A 37 -3.58 14.76 2.80
N ASN A 38 -3.74 16.00 3.28
CA ASN A 38 -4.45 16.29 4.53
C ASN A 38 -5.97 16.48 4.32
N GLY A 39 -6.44 16.47 3.07
CA GLY A 39 -7.86 16.58 2.73
C GLY A 39 -8.44 17.99 2.79
N SER A 40 -7.63 19.01 3.07
CA SER A 40 -8.07 20.42 3.01
C SER A 40 -8.40 20.87 1.59
N SER A 41 -7.80 20.23 0.59
CA SER A 41 -8.18 20.37 -0.82
C SER A 41 -8.27 19.00 -1.50
N GLY A 42 -9.26 18.84 -2.40
CA GLY A 42 -9.30 17.71 -3.31
C GLY A 42 -8.40 17.94 -4.53
N PHE A 43 -8.20 16.90 -5.34
CA PHE A 43 -7.49 16.99 -6.61
C PHE A 43 -8.26 16.31 -7.74
N ARG A 44 -8.03 16.78 -8.96
CA ARG A 44 -8.70 16.31 -10.18
C ARG A 44 -7.89 15.19 -10.84
N ALA A 45 -8.48 14.61 -11.89
CA ALA A 45 -7.92 13.47 -12.61
C ALA A 45 -6.50 13.72 -13.15
N ASP A 46 -6.20 14.93 -13.62
CA ASP A 46 -4.87 15.32 -14.10
C ASP A 46 -3.77 15.13 -13.04
N LYS A 47 -4.03 15.56 -11.80
CA LYS A 47 -3.13 15.30 -10.67
C LYS A 47 -3.17 13.84 -10.24
N GLY A 48 -4.34 13.22 -10.27
CA GLY A 48 -4.51 11.79 -9.99
C GLY A 48 -3.64 10.91 -10.89
N GLU A 49 -3.54 11.22 -12.18
CA GLU A 49 -2.69 10.48 -13.13
C GLU A 49 -1.20 10.62 -12.80
N ILE A 50 -0.75 11.83 -12.46
CA ILE A 50 0.64 12.10 -12.04
C ILE A 50 0.97 11.27 -10.80
N TYR A 51 0.10 11.31 -9.78
CA TYR A 51 0.30 10.59 -8.52
C TYR A 51 0.28 9.07 -8.72
N ALA A 52 -0.73 8.56 -9.44
CA ALA A 52 -0.86 7.14 -9.72
C ALA A 52 0.37 6.58 -10.45
N LYS A 53 0.82 7.29 -11.50
CA LYS A 53 2.02 6.92 -12.26
C LYS A 53 3.27 6.96 -11.41
N LYS A 54 3.48 8.03 -10.64
CA LYS A 54 4.69 8.19 -9.82
C LYS A 54 4.78 7.13 -8.73
N TYR A 55 3.66 6.85 -8.06
CA TYR A 55 3.60 5.90 -6.95
C TYR A 55 3.31 4.46 -7.38
N LYS A 56 3.20 4.21 -8.70
CA LYS A 56 2.97 2.88 -9.28
C LYS A 56 1.71 2.20 -8.71
N VAL A 57 0.67 2.99 -8.47
CA VAL A 57 -0.64 2.52 -8.03
C VAL A 57 -1.66 2.66 -9.16
N ARG A 58 -2.75 1.91 -9.08
CA ARG A 58 -3.85 2.00 -10.03
C ARG A 58 -4.59 3.33 -9.87
N PHE A 59 -4.86 3.98 -10.99
CA PHE A 59 -5.59 5.24 -11.03
C PHE A 59 -7.02 5.07 -10.48
N GLU A 60 -7.71 3.98 -10.82
CA GLU A 60 -9.07 3.71 -10.35
C GLU A 60 -9.10 3.51 -8.83
N TRP A 61 -8.08 2.85 -8.28
CA TRP A 61 -7.96 2.71 -6.83
C TRP A 61 -7.72 4.07 -6.18
N LEU A 62 -6.79 4.87 -6.69
CA LEU A 62 -6.49 6.18 -6.13
C LEU A 62 -7.72 7.11 -6.20
N MET A 63 -8.33 7.27 -7.37
CA MET A 63 -9.39 8.25 -7.59
C MET A 63 -10.75 7.79 -7.10
N ARG A 64 -11.07 6.51 -7.22
CA ARG A 64 -12.42 5.98 -6.97
C ARG A 64 -12.50 5.00 -5.81
N GLY A 65 -11.35 4.55 -5.28
CA GLY A 65 -11.31 3.55 -4.21
C GLY A 65 -11.71 2.14 -4.68
N THR A 66 -11.69 1.89 -5.99
CA THR A 66 -12.15 0.61 -6.57
C THR A 66 -10.98 -0.28 -6.98
N GLY A 67 -11.07 -1.57 -6.67
CA GLY A 67 -10.04 -2.56 -7.02
C GLY A 67 -8.82 -2.53 -6.09
N PRO A 68 -7.76 -3.29 -6.40
CA PRO A 68 -6.53 -3.29 -5.62
C PRO A 68 -5.67 -2.04 -5.88
N MET A 69 -4.87 -1.63 -4.89
CA MET A 69 -3.93 -0.50 -5.00
C MET A 69 -2.88 -0.73 -6.09
N VAL A 70 -2.27 -1.91 -6.10
CA VAL A 70 -1.24 -2.30 -7.07
C VAL A 70 -1.78 -3.47 -7.87
N ASP A 71 -1.51 -3.48 -9.17
CA ASP A 71 -1.75 -4.66 -9.98
C ASP A 71 -0.62 -5.68 -9.74
N LEU A 72 -0.81 -6.53 -8.73
CA LEU A 72 0.11 -7.62 -8.42
C LEU A 72 0.24 -8.59 -9.61
N ALA A 73 -0.79 -8.71 -10.45
CA ALA A 73 -0.73 -9.58 -11.62
C ALA A 73 0.26 -9.04 -12.65
N SER A 74 0.38 -7.72 -12.78
CA SER A 74 1.45 -7.10 -13.58
C SER A 74 2.83 -7.27 -12.94
N LYS A 75 2.95 -7.10 -11.62
CA LYS A 75 4.25 -7.24 -10.91
C LYS A 75 4.81 -8.65 -10.97
N TYR A 76 3.95 -9.66 -10.82
CA TYR A 76 4.31 -11.07 -10.77
C TYR A 76 3.88 -11.82 -12.03
N ARG A 77 3.72 -11.10 -13.16
CA ARG A 77 3.11 -11.64 -14.39
C ARG A 77 3.77 -12.93 -14.86
N GLU A 78 5.10 -12.95 -14.88
CA GLU A 78 5.88 -14.12 -15.30
C GLU A 78 5.63 -15.31 -14.37
N LEU A 79 5.65 -15.10 -13.05
CA LEU A 79 5.38 -16.13 -12.05
C LEU A 79 3.96 -16.67 -12.19
N LEU A 80 2.95 -15.80 -12.31
CA LEU A 80 1.56 -16.21 -12.44
C LEU A 80 1.32 -16.97 -13.75
N THR A 81 1.88 -16.49 -14.87
CA THR A 81 1.77 -17.18 -16.16
C THR A 81 2.42 -18.57 -16.11
N THR A 82 3.58 -18.67 -15.46
CA THR A 82 4.27 -19.94 -15.26
C THR A 82 3.44 -20.87 -14.38
N PHE A 83 2.92 -20.37 -13.26
CA PHE A 83 2.08 -21.14 -12.35
C PHE A 83 0.82 -21.67 -13.04
N ASP A 84 0.12 -20.84 -13.80
CA ASP A 84 -1.08 -21.22 -14.56
C ASP A 84 -0.78 -22.26 -15.65
N SER A 85 0.45 -22.31 -16.16
CA SER A 85 0.88 -23.30 -17.15
C SER A 85 1.17 -24.69 -16.56
N LEU A 86 1.28 -24.80 -15.22
CA LEU A 86 1.55 -26.08 -14.56
C LEU A 86 0.30 -26.99 -14.55
N PRO A 87 0.48 -28.31 -14.61
CA PRO A 87 -0.56 -29.28 -14.28
C PRO A 87 -1.22 -29.03 -12.91
N PRO A 88 -2.53 -29.31 -12.73
CA PRO A 88 -3.24 -29.00 -11.49
C PRO A 88 -2.65 -29.61 -10.21
N ASP A 89 -2.09 -30.82 -10.30
CA ASP A 89 -1.42 -31.51 -9.20
C ASP A 89 -0.12 -30.78 -8.78
N LEU A 90 0.65 -30.30 -9.76
CA LEU A 90 1.83 -29.48 -9.49
C LEU A 90 1.46 -28.11 -8.92
N GLN A 91 0.38 -27.47 -9.41
CA GLN A 91 -0.13 -26.23 -8.82
C GLN A 91 -0.47 -26.43 -7.33
N ALA A 92 -1.18 -27.51 -6.99
CA ALA A 92 -1.55 -27.81 -5.61
C ALA A 92 -0.33 -28.05 -4.71
N ASN A 93 0.67 -28.79 -5.20
CA ASN A 93 1.93 -29.03 -4.48
C ASN A 93 2.70 -27.72 -4.24
N TYR A 94 2.89 -26.89 -5.27
CA TYR A 94 3.56 -25.60 -5.13
C TYR A 94 2.82 -24.66 -4.17
N ALA A 95 1.49 -24.62 -4.23
CA ALA A 95 0.68 -23.85 -3.29
C ALA A 95 0.90 -24.30 -1.84
N GLU A 96 1.00 -25.61 -1.60
CA GLU A 96 1.29 -26.15 -0.27
C GLU A 96 2.70 -25.83 0.21
N ILE A 97 3.70 -25.92 -0.67
CA ILE A 97 5.08 -25.50 -0.37
C ILE A 97 5.11 -24.02 0.03
N LEU A 98 4.48 -23.14 -0.75
CA LEU A 98 4.42 -21.72 -0.45
C LEU A 98 3.71 -21.43 0.88
N ARG A 99 2.61 -22.15 1.18
CA ARG A 99 1.94 -22.05 2.48
C ARG A 99 2.88 -22.44 3.63
N ASN A 100 3.57 -23.56 3.51
CA ASN A 100 4.51 -24.03 4.53
C ASN A 100 5.69 -23.08 4.74
N LEU A 101 6.22 -22.51 3.65
CA LEU A 101 7.26 -21.48 3.72
C LEU A 101 6.79 -20.19 4.37
N ALA A 102 5.52 -19.81 4.20
CA ALA A 102 4.96 -18.58 4.77
C ALA A 102 4.64 -18.68 6.27
N LYS A 103 4.34 -19.88 6.79
CA LYS A 103 3.92 -20.10 8.20
C LYS A 103 4.81 -19.39 9.24
N PRO A 104 6.16 -19.44 9.18
CA PRO A 104 7.00 -18.77 10.16
C PRO A 104 6.87 -17.24 10.15
N PHE A 105 6.56 -16.64 8.99
CA PHE A 105 6.45 -15.20 8.81
C PHE A 105 5.06 -14.64 9.12
N GLN A 106 4.09 -15.51 9.41
CA GLN A 106 2.72 -15.13 9.77
C GLN A 106 2.48 -15.13 11.28
N GLN A 107 3.42 -15.63 12.08
CA GLN A 107 3.36 -15.53 13.54
C GLN A 107 3.89 -14.15 13.96
N PRO A 108 3.20 -13.41 14.84
CA PRO A 108 3.73 -12.17 15.38
C PRO A 108 5.01 -12.48 16.19
N GLU A 109 6.07 -11.70 15.94
CA GLU A 109 7.28 -11.70 16.76
C GLU A 109 6.91 -11.57 18.25
N PRO A 110 7.44 -12.42 19.15
CA PRO A 110 7.05 -12.42 20.57
C PRO A 110 7.33 -11.09 21.31
N ASP A 111 8.13 -10.20 20.73
CA ASP A 111 8.52 -8.90 21.32
C ASP A 111 7.54 -7.75 21.00
N GLN A 112 6.47 -7.99 20.22
CA GLN A 112 5.50 -6.94 19.82
C GLN A 112 4.21 -6.89 20.67
N VAL A 113 4.07 -7.74 21.70
CA VAL A 113 2.98 -7.60 22.67
C VAL A 113 3.37 -6.52 23.67
N GLN A 114 3.00 -5.26 23.41
CA GLN A 114 3.12 -4.18 24.39
C GLN A 114 2.46 -4.62 25.70
N PRO A 115 3.15 -4.51 26.86
CA PRO A 115 2.51 -4.75 28.14
C PRO A 115 1.36 -3.74 28.31
N PRO A 116 0.24 -4.14 28.96
CA PRO A 116 -0.94 -3.29 29.07
C PRO A 116 -0.58 -1.96 29.72
N ALA A 117 -1.04 -0.87 29.11
CA ALA A 117 -0.82 0.49 29.57
C ALA A 117 -1.20 0.62 31.06
N LYS A 118 -0.24 1.02 31.89
CA LYS A 118 -0.49 1.35 33.30
C LYS A 118 -1.60 2.41 33.36
N ALA A 119 -2.70 2.07 34.00
CA ALA A 119 -3.78 3.01 34.32
C ALA A 119 -3.18 4.23 35.04
N LYS A 120 -3.40 5.42 34.49
CA LYS A 120 -3.06 6.67 35.18
C LYS A 120 -3.95 6.79 36.40
N SER A 121 -3.35 6.60 37.57
CA SER A 121 -3.93 6.94 38.87
C SER A 121 -4.21 8.43 38.91
N ALA A 122 -5.46 8.78 39.21
CA ALA A 122 -5.84 10.11 39.65
C ALA A 122 -5.16 10.43 41.00
N SER A 123 -4.61 11.63 41.15
CA SER A 123 -4.42 12.26 42.45
C SER A 123 -4.20 13.76 42.32
N LYS A 124 -5.24 14.47 42.78
CA LYS A 124 -5.32 15.67 43.60
C LYS A 124 -4.47 16.90 43.25
#